data_AF-A0A965IZ56-F1
#
_entry.id   AF-A0A965IZ56-F1
#
_cell.length_a   1.000
_cell.length_b   1.000
_cell.length_c   1.000
_cell.angle_alpha   90.00
_cell.angle_beta   90.00
_cell.angle_gamma   90.00
#
_symmetry.space_group_name_H-M   'P 1'
#
loop_
_entity.id
_entity.type
_entity.pdbx_description
1 polymer ?
#
loop_
_entity_poly.entity_id
_entity_poly.type
_entity_poly.pdbx_seq_one_letter_code
_entity_poly.pdbx_strand_id
1 'polypeptide(L)'
;LDTVSLNYLSNTKPQLQENNSLAVRIKIWGELIGLWLQQPFFGYGPNKAFVYRTQLHPENEFVFYLWRYGIQGLLGFMALLIFPFLFLFKKIKDFSFLYSVLIIVAIVALMNNPLANPKISVLFAMILGFSVAVFFNFKSKNE
;
A
#
# COMPACT_ATOMS: atom_id res chain seq x y z
N LEU A 1 -43.54 12.86 17.41
CA LEU A 1 -42.32 12.36 16.73
C LEU A 1 -41.33 13.51 16.75
N ASP A 2 -40.27 13.39 17.55
CA ASP A 2 -39.29 14.46 17.73
C ASP A 2 -38.54 14.73 16.43
N THR A 3 -38.26 16.00 16.18
CA THR A 3 -37.48 16.49 15.03
C THR A 3 -36.11 15.80 14.93
N VAL A 4 -35.55 15.38 16.07
CA VAL A 4 -34.31 14.62 16.17
C VAL A 4 -34.45 13.20 15.60
N SER A 5 -35.58 12.53 15.84
CA SER A 5 -35.85 11.18 15.32
C SER A 5 -36.05 11.20 13.80
N LEU A 6 -36.69 12.25 13.29
CA LEU A 6 -36.87 12.49 11.85
C LEU A 6 -35.54 12.78 11.15
N ASN A 7 -34.62 13.53 11.78
CA ASN A 7 -33.26 13.75 11.28
C ASN A 7 -32.41 12.48 11.27
N TYR A 8 -32.60 11.59 12.24
CA TYR A 8 -31.94 10.28 12.25
C TYR A 8 -32.39 9.43 11.07
N LEU A 9 -33.71 9.40 10.81
CA LEU A 9 -34.29 8.67 9.69
C LEU A 9 -33.91 9.25 8.32
N SER A 10 -33.78 10.58 8.22
CA SER A 10 -33.33 11.23 6.98
C SER A 10 -31.86 10.95 6.65
N ASN A 11 -31.01 10.79 7.68
CA ASN A 11 -29.60 10.44 7.55
C ASN A 11 -29.36 8.94 7.36
N THR A 12 -30.36 8.09 7.60
CA THR A 12 -30.31 6.64 7.29
C THR A 12 -30.82 6.30 5.91
N LYS A 13 -31.10 7.27 5.03
CA LYS A 13 -31.22 6.95 3.61
C LYS A 13 -29.92 6.26 3.22
N PRO A 14 -29.93 4.98 2.79
CA PRO A 14 -28.72 4.40 2.25
C PRO A 14 -28.37 5.30 1.07
N GLN A 15 -27.33 6.11 1.22
CA GLN A 15 -26.64 6.63 0.07
C GLN A 15 -26.12 5.35 -0.59
N LEU A 16 -26.88 4.87 -1.57
CA LEU A 16 -26.39 3.92 -2.54
C LEU A 16 -25.24 4.68 -3.21
N GLN A 17 -24.06 4.63 -2.58
CA GLN A 17 -22.80 4.91 -3.23
C GLN A 17 -22.87 4.05 -4.48
N GLU A 18 -23.07 4.70 -5.62
CA GLU A 18 -23.19 4.02 -6.90
C GLU A 18 -22.05 3.00 -6.97
N ASN A 19 -22.46 1.77 -7.21
CA ASN A 19 -21.69 0.55 -6.98
C ASN A 19 -20.60 0.37 -8.04
N ASN A 20 -19.74 1.38 -8.18
CA ASN A 20 -18.70 1.52 -9.19
C ASN A 20 -17.35 1.73 -8.48
N SER A 21 -17.09 0.96 -7.41
CA SER A 21 -15.86 1.06 -6.61
C SER A 21 -14.60 0.96 -7.49
N LEU A 22 -14.58 0.06 -8.48
CA LEU A 22 -13.47 -0.07 -9.43
C LEU A 22 -13.37 1.09 -10.42
N ALA A 23 -14.48 1.58 -10.97
CA ALA A 23 -14.44 2.70 -11.92
C ALA A 23 -13.99 3.99 -11.23
N VAL A 24 -14.43 4.22 -9.99
CA VAL A 24 -13.96 5.33 -9.15
C VAL A 24 -12.46 5.19 -8.87
N ARG A 25 -11.98 3.99 -8.51
CA ARG A 25 -10.55 3.72 -8.31
C ARG A 25 -9.73 4.02 -9.55
N ILE A 26 -10.15 3.51 -10.72
CA ILE A 26 -9.44 3.73 -12.00
C ILE A 26 -9.38 5.23 -12.33
N LYS A 27 -10.47 5.97 -12.10
CA LYS A 27 -10.50 7.42 -12.30
C LYS A 27 -9.50 8.12 -11.37
N ILE A 28 -9.52 7.79 -10.08
CA ILE A 28 -8.58 8.34 -9.09
C ILE A 28 -7.13 8.01 -9.47
N TRP A 29 -6.85 6.79 -9.91
CA TRP A 29 -5.52 6.40 -10.37
C TRP A 29 -5.07 7.22 -11.57
N GLY A 30 -5.96 7.42 -12.55
CA GLY A 30 -5.70 8.27 -13.70
C GLY A 30 -5.38 9.71 -13.31
N GLU A 31 -6.14 10.30 -12.38
CA GLU A 31 -5.89 11.64 -11.86
C GLU A 31 -4.53 11.73 -11.15
N LEU A 32 -4.19 10.76 -10.31
CA LEU A 32 -2.92 10.73 -9.58
C LEU A 32 -1.72 10.54 -10.51
N ILE A 33 -1.85 9.70 -11.54
CA ILE A 33 -0.83 9.54 -12.59
C ILE A 33 -0.69 10.84 -13.38
N GLY A 34 -1.81 11.50 -13.71
CA GLY A 34 -1.81 12.80 -14.40
C GLY A 34 -1.10 13.90 -13.60
N LEU A 35 -1.30 13.92 -12.27
CA LEU A 35 -0.54 14.79 -11.37
C LEU A 35 0.93 14.40 -11.37
N TRP A 36 1.26 13.12 -11.17
CA TRP A 36 2.64 12.64 -11.16
C TRP A 36 3.44 13.05 -12.40
N LEU A 37 2.82 13.06 -13.59
CA LEU A 37 3.47 13.51 -14.83
C LEU A 37 4.01 14.95 -14.75
N GLN A 38 3.45 15.80 -13.89
CA GLN A 38 3.95 17.17 -13.68
C GLN A 38 5.22 17.20 -12.82
N GLN A 39 5.42 16.22 -11.93
CA GLN A 39 6.58 16.12 -11.03
C GLN A 39 7.07 14.66 -10.90
N PRO A 40 7.67 14.09 -11.96
CA PRO A 40 7.85 12.64 -12.06
C PRO A 40 8.92 12.07 -11.12
N PHE A 41 9.94 12.86 -10.77
CA PHE A 41 11.09 12.36 -10.02
C PHE A 41 10.87 12.28 -8.51
N PHE A 42 10.29 13.33 -7.93
CA PHE A 42 10.12 13.46 -6.47
C PHE A 42 8.64 13.45 -6.03
N GLY A 43 7.70 13.51 -6.96
CA GLY A 43 6.26 13.58 -6.64
C GLY A 43 5.90 14.83 -5.84
N TYR A 44 4.74 14.78 -5.18
CA TYR A 44 4.16 15.91 -4.45
C TYR A 44 4.47 15.92 -2.94
N GLY A 45 5.22 14.95 -2.45
CA GLY A 45 5.56 14.79 -1.05
C GLY A 45 4.34 14.54 -0.13
N PRO A 46 4.53 14.59 1.20
CA PRO A 46 3.47 14.36 2.18
C PRO A 46 2.54 15.58 2.33
N ASN A 47 1.76 15.92 1.29
CA ASN A 47 0.82 17.03 1.35
C ASN A 47 -0.55 16.58 1.90
N LYS A 48 -0.65 16.47 3.23
CA LYS A 48 -1.91 16.10 3.91
C LYS A 48 -3.06 17.04 3.52
N ALA A 49 -2.80 18.34 3.41
CA ALA A 49 -3.81 19.33 3.08
C ALA A 49 -4.38 19.18 1.65
N PHE A 50 -3.59 18.63 0.72
CA PHE A 50 -4.08 18.29 -0.61
C PHE A 50 -5.00 17.07 -0.54
N VAL A 51 -4.55 15.98 0.09
CA VAL A 51 -5.34 14.73 0.24
C VAL A 51 -6.67 14.95 0.95
N TYR A 52 -6.68 15.74 2.04
CA TYR A 52 -7.93 16.04 2.77
C TYR A 52 -8.90 16.90 1.94
N ARG A 53 -8.39 17.79 1.09
CA ARG A 53 -9.22 18.65 0.24
C ARG A 53 -9.78 17.93 -0.97
N THR A 54 -9.01 17.02 -1.56
CA THR A 54 -9.41 16.31 -2.78
C THR A 54 -10.06 14.96 -2.52
N GLN A 55 -10.00 14.44 -1.28
CA GLN A 55 -10.44 13.08 -0.93
C GLN A 55 -9.87 11.99 -1.84
N LEU A 56 -8.73 12.27 -2.48
CA LEU A 56 -8.03 11.33 -3.35
C LEU A 56 -7.33 10.31 -2.45
N HIS A 57 -8.03 9.21 -2.18
CA HIS A 57 -7.48 8.04 -1.53
C HIS A 57 -7.06 7.06 -2.64
N PRO A 58 -5.77 7.02 -3.02
CA PRO A 58 -5.26 5.95 -3.85
C PRO A 58 -5.43 4.65 -3.08
N GLU A 59 -6.42 3.86 -3.45
CA GLU A 59 -6.59 2.47 -3.00
C GLU A 59 -5.67 1.55 -3.83
N ASN A 60 -4.42 1.98 -4.02
CA ASN A 60 -3.35 1.26 -4.72
C ASN A 60 -2.02 1.85 -4.26
N GLU A 61 -1.22 1.03 -3.60
CA GLU A 61 0.02 1.47 -2.98
C GLU A 61 1.07 1.87 -4.02
N PHE A 62 1.12 1.21 -5.18
CA PHE A 62 2.05 1.55 -6.26
C PHE A 62 1.78 2.95 -6.81
N VAL A 63 0.51 3.25 -7.14
CA VAL A 63 0.09 4.58 -7.61
C VAL A 63 0.32 5.62 -6.52
N PHE A 64 0.07 5.27 -5.25
CA PHE A 64 0.31 6.17 -4.13
C PHE A 64 1.78 6.56 -3.99
N TYR A 65 2.70 5.58 -3.99
CA TYR A 65 4.13 5.86 -3.90
C TYR A 65 4.64 6.63 -5.12
N LEU A 66 4.14 6.30 -6.32
CA LEU A 66 4.46 7.02 -7.55
C LEU A 66 4.07 8.50 -7.47
N TRP A 67 2.83 8.79 -7.09
CA TRP A 67 2.36 10.17 -6.95
C TRP A 67 3.07 10.93 -5.81
N ARG A 68 3.25 10.27 -4.66
CA ARG A 68 3.75 10.93 -3.44
C ARG A 68 5.25 11.17 -3.47
N TYR A 69 6.03 10.25 -4.02
CA TYR A 69 7.48 10.25 -3.94
C TYR A 69 8.15 10.13 -5.31
N GLY A 70 7.37 10.15 -6.40
CA GLY A 70 7.86 10.01 -7.75
C GLY A 70 8.35 8.59 -8.06
N ILE A 71 9.10 8.48 -9.15
CA ILE A 71 9.68 7.21 -9.61
C ILE A 71 10.62 6.60 -8.56
N GLN A 72 11.33 7.43 -7.79
CA GLN A 72 12.25 6.95 -6.76
C GLN A 72 11.52 6.22 -5.64
N GLY A 73 10.38 6.75 -5.20
CA GLY A 73 9.57 6.08 -4.19
C GLY A 73 8.91 4.81 -4.70
N LEU A 74 8.44 4.79 -5.95
CA LEU A 74 7.92 3.56 -6.57
C LEU A 74 9.01 2.48 -6.62
N LEU A 75 10.22 2.84 -7.08
CA LEU A 75 11.34 1.92 -7.12
C LEU A 75 11.74 1.43 -5.72
N GLY A 76 11.73 2.32 -4.71
CA GLY A 76 11.99 1.94 -3.32
C GLY A 76 10.96 0.95 -2.78
N PHE A 77 9.68 1.16 -3.06
CA PHE A 77 8.61 0.24 -2.68
C PHE A 77 8.72 -1.10 -3.41
N MET A 78 8.97 -1.09 -4.73
CA MET A 78 9.21 -2.32 -5.50
C MET A 78 10.44 -3.08 -4.99
N ALA A 79 11.52 -2.37 -4.67
CA ALA A 79 12.72 -2.96 -4.09
C ALA A 79 12.42 -3.62 -2.73
N LEU A 80 11.58 -3.01 -1.89
CA LEU A 80 11.17 -3.59 -0.61
C LEU A 80 10.50 -4.96 -0.77
N LEU A 81 9.72 -5.16 -1.84
CA LEU A 81 9.04 -6.43 -2.12
C LEU A 81 9.93 -7.43 -2.87
N ILE A 82 10.68 -6.95 -3.86
CA ILE A 82 11.45 -7.79 -4.79
C ILE A 82 12.80 -8.19 -4.19
N PHE A 83 13.46 -7.31 -3.45
CA PHE A 83 14.81 -7.58 -2.92
C PHE A 83 14.85 -8.81 -2.00
N PRO A 84 13.97 -8.97 -1.00
CA PRO A 84 13.96 -10.17 -0.16
C PRO A 84 13.67 -11.44 -0.98
N PHE A 85 12.82 -11.31 -2.00
CA PHE A 85 12.46 -12.41 -2.90
C PHE A 85 13.68 -12.91 -3.69
N LEU A 86 14.46 -11.99 -4.27
CA LEU A 86 15.67 -12.33 -5.03
C LEU A 86 16.81 -12.81 -4.11
N PHE A 87 16.99 -12.14 -2.96
CA PHE A 87 18.07 -12.44 -2.02
C PHE A 87 17.96 -13.85 -1.43
N LEU A 88 16.74 -14.31 -1.14
CA LEU A 88 16.49 -15.61 -0.51
C LEU A 88 16.00 -16.68 -1.49
N PHE A 89 16.01 -16.42 -2.81
CA PHE A 89 15.35 -17.27 -3.82
C PHE A 89 15.80 -18.75 -3.74
N LYS A 90 17.10 -18.99 -3.53
CA LYS A 90 17.67 -20.35 -3.42
C LYS A 90 17.20 -21.11 -2.16
N LYS A 91 16.55 -20.42 -1.23
CA LYS A 91 16.09 -20.91 0.08
C LYS A 91 14.56 -20.77 0.22
N ILE A 92 13.84 -20.80 -0.90
CA ILE A 92 12.39 -20.56 -0.93
C ILE A 92 11.58 -21.48 0.01
N LYS A 93 12.01 -22.74 0.15
CA LYS A 93 11.36 -23.71 1.04
C LYS A 93 11.54 -23.35 2.52
N ASP A 94 12.75 -22.92 2.88
CA ASP A 94 13.12 -22.59 4.26
C ASP A 94 12.43 -21.30 4.75
N PHE A 95 12.14 -20.38 3.83
CA PHE A 95 11.50 -19.09 4.11
C PHE A 95 10.07 -18.99 3.55
N SER A 96 9.39 -20.12 3.34
CA SER A 96 8.07 -20.18 2.70
C SER A 96 7.05 -19.20 3.31
N PHE A 97 7.04 -19.04 4.63
CA PHE A 97 6.20 -18.06 5.33
C PHE A 97 6.45 -16.61 4.88
N LEU A 98 7.71 -16.19 4.78
CA LEU A 98 8.06 -14.85 4.30
C LEU A 98 7.55 -14.64 2.87
N TYR A 99 7.75 -15.63 2.00
CA TYR A 99 7.27 -15.55 0.61
C TYR A 99 5.76 -15.41 0.52
N SER A 100 5.01 -16.17 1.32
CA SER A 100 3.55 -16.01 1.40
C SER A 100 3.16 -14.60 1.81
N VAL A 101 3.81 -14.04 2.83
CA VAL A 101 3.56 -12.66 3.29
C VAL A 101 3.89 -11.65 2.19
N LEU A 102 5.03 -11.77 1.50
CA LEU A 102 5.41 -10.88 0.39
C LEU A 102 4.38 -10.91 -0.75
N ILE A 103 3.93 -12.11 -1.14
CA ILE A 103 2.91 -12.27 -2.20
C ILE A 103 1.57 -11.66 -1.76
N ILE A 104 1.13 -11.91 -0.53
CA ILE A 104 -0.11 -11.34 0.00
C ILE A 104 -0.02 -9.81 0.02
N VAL A 105 1.08 -9.25 0.54
CA VAL A 105 1.26 -7.79 0.54
C VAL A 105 1.28 -7.23 -0.88
N ALA A 106 1.97 -7.88 -1.83
CA ALA A 106 2.00 -7.44 -3.22
C ALA A 106 0.61 -7.45 -3.89
N ILE A 107 -0.18 -8.49 -3.65
CA ILE A 107 -1.55 -8.59 -4.17
C ILE A 107 -2.46 -7.53 -3.53
N VAL A 108 -2.41 -7.39 -2.20
CA VAL A 108 -3.24 -6.41 -1.47
C VAL A 108 -2.84 -4.98 -1.85
N ALA A 109 -1.56 -4.71 -2.11
CA ALA A 109 -1.06 -3.41 -2.56
C ALA A 109 -1.60 -2.96 -3.93
N LEU A 110 -2.13 -3.87 -4.76
CA LEU A 110 -2.78 -3.50 -6.03
C LEU A 110 -4.14 -2.82 -5.83
N MET A 111 -4.83 -3.14 -4.74
CA MET A 111 -6.22 -2.75 -4.49
C MET A 111 -6.43 -2.02 -3.16
N ASN A 112 -5.35 -1.81 -2.39
CA ASN A 112 -5.32 -1.11 -1.11
C ASN A 112 -3.88 -0.65 -0.80
N ASN A 113 -3.68 -0.06 0.39
CA ASN A 113 -2.39 0.44 0.87
C ASN A 113 -2.04 -0.23 2.21
N PRO A 114 -1.75 -1.54 2.21
CA PRO A 114 -1.46 -2.28 3.43
C PRO A 114 -0.31 -1.68 4.24
N LEU A 115 0.78 -1.22 3.61
CA LEU A 115 1.94 -0.67 4.34
C LEU A 115 1.74 0.79 4.79
N ALA A 116 0.69 1.47 4.32
CA ALA A 116 0.30 2.77 4.87
C ALA A 116 -0.28 2.65 6.29
N ASN A 117 -0.78 1.47 6.70
CA ASN A 117 -1.20 1.23 8.07
C ASN A 117 0.02 0.96 8.97
N PRO A 118 0.29 1.77 10.01
CA PRO A 118 1.45 1.60 10.87
C PRO A 118 1.55 0.21 11.48
N LYS A 119 0.42 -0.40 11.88
CA LYS A 119 0.40 -1.72 12.51
C LYS A 119 0.89 -2.80 11.54
N ILE A 120 0.37 -2.79 10.31
CA ILE A 120 0.76 -3.76 9.27
C ILE A 120 2.21 -3.54 8.86
N SER A 121 2.62 -2.28 8.70
CA SER A 121 4.00 -1.94 8.31
C SER A 121 5.05 -2.43 9.30
N VAL A 122 4.77 -2.31 10.61
CA VAL A 122 5.67 -2.77 11.68
C VAL A 122 5.73 -4.30 11.71
N LEU A 123 4.58 -4.98 11.61
CA LEU A 123 4.54 -6.45 11.53
C LEU A 123 5.33 -6.96 10.31
N PHE A 124 5.14 -6.33 9.14
CA PHE A 124 5.85 -6.67 7.93
C PHE A 124 7.37 -6.49 8.08
N ALA A 125 7.81 -5.36 8.65
CA ALA A 125 9.22 -5.09 8.91
C ALA A 125 9.84 -6.11 9.89
N MET A 126 9.10 -6.51 10.93
CA MET A 126 9.58 -7.54 11.87
C MET A 126 9.75 -8.90 11.21
N ILE A 127 8.79 -9.33 10.37
CA ILE A 127 8.88 -10.61 9.64
C ILE A 127 10.09 -10.59 8.70
N LEU A 128 10.30 -9.49 7.96
CA LEU A 128 11.47 -9.32 7.10
C LEU A 128 12.78 -9.39 7.89
N GLY A 129 12.90 -8.59 8.96
CA GLY A 129 14.10 -8.53 9.79
C GLY A 129 14.43 -9.88 10.42
N PHE A 130 13.42 -10.57 10.97
CA PHE A 130 13.58 -11.91 11.52
C PHE A 130 14.09 -12.91 10.47
N SER A 131 13.50 -12.91 9.27
CA SER A 131 13.89 -13.83 8.20
C SER A 131 15.33 -13.60 7.75
N VAL A 132 15.75 -12.34 7.61
CA VAL A 132 17.13 -11.98 7.27
C VAL A 132 18.10 -12.39 8.37
N ALA A 133 17.76 -12.18 9.64
CA ALA A 133 18.58 -12.59 10.77
C ALA A 133 18.78 -14.13 10.81
N VAL A 134 17.71 -14.89 10.58
CA VAL A 134 17.77 -16.36 10.48
C VAL A 134 18.69 -16.79 9.33
N PHE A 135 18.61 -16.14 8.17
CA PHE A 135 19.49 -16.44 7.03
C PHE A 135 20.99 -16.27 7.37
N PHE A 136 21.37 -15.16 8.01
CA PHE A 136 22.76 -14.94 8.39
C PHE A 136 23.26 -15.92 9.46
N ASN A 137 22.41 -16.30 10.41
CA ASN A 137 22.74 -17.35 11.39
C ASN A 137 22.95 -18.72 10.75
N PHE A 138 22.17 -19.08 9.72
CA PHE A 138 22.40 -20.31 8.95
C PHE A 138 23.69 -20.26 8.14
N LYS A 139 23.99 -19.12 7.51
CA LYS A 139 25.22 -18.95 6.75
C LYS A 139 26.45 -19.12 7.65
N SER A 140 26.45 -18.47 8.82
CA SER A 140 27.57 -18.55 9.78
C SER A 140 27.82 -19.96 10.34
N LYS A 141 26.83 -20.85 10.37
CA LYS A 141 27.01 -22.23 10.85
C LYS A 141 27.58 -23.19 9.79
N ASN A 142 27.58 -22.78 8.52
CA ASN A 142 28.00 -23.60 7.39
C ASN A 142 29.36 -23.16 6.80
N GLU A 143 29.97 -22.12 7.37
CA GLU A 143 31.35 -21.65 7.10
C GLU A 143 32.25 -22.06 8.27
#